data_AF-A0ABC9YYZ8-F1
#
_entry.id   AF-A0ABC9YYZ8-F1
#
_cell.length_a   1.000
_cell.length_b   1.000
_cell.length_c   1.000
_cell.angle_alpha   90.00
_cell.angle_beta   90.00
_cell.angle_gamma   90.00
#
_symmetry.space_group_name_H-M   'P 1'
#
loop_
_entity.id
_entity.type
_entity.pdbx_description
1 polymer ?
#
loop_
_entity_poly.entity_id
_entity_poly.type
_entity_poly.pdbx_seq_one_letter_code
_entity_poly.pdbx_strand_id
1 'polypeptide(L)'
;MLAAVTGRLDPAIYEIGPDVDYPAAVGPANPQRGVGGCSEEQSIRQGIAVLVKAIHATPNKVGLLGYSLGAEVVTRFLEAKARGEYPDCELAWAANIANPLRMQGDSIDPDPIGFGINGQRGAWPDEFPTWEVANPADGITSCPADSPLRTLADTVSAFSFADMGGWTRDVADRIRRNRWQAMQLGSWSQPRRIWELWSQAAALMEGYLTGGQHTIAYINGGFCDRLAAILNRYPERG
;
A
#
# COMPACT_ATOMS: atom_id res chain seq x y z
N MET A 1 -4.59 10.38 -5.56
CA MET A 1 -3.34 10.37 -4.78
C MET A 1 -2.16 10.78 -5.62
N LEU A 2 -1.81 10.00 -6.66
CA LEU A 2 -0.59 10.22 -7.45
C LEU A 2 -0.49 11.62 -8.08
N ALA A 3 -1.62 12.19 -8.52
CA ALA A 3 -1.71 13.57 -8.99
C ALA A 3 -1.17 14.63 -8.00
N ALA A 4 -1.23 14.36 -6.69
CA ALA A 4 -0.67 15.26 -5.68
C ALA A 4 0.87 15.31 -5.74
N VAL A 5 1.51 14.24 -6.19
CA VAL A 5 2.97 14.21 -6.42
C VAL A 5 3.28 14.67 -7.83
N THR A 6 2.65 14.08 -8.85
CA THR A 6 2.98 14.34 -10.26
C THR A 6 2.73 15.79 -10.66
N GLY A 7 1.72 16.45 -10.10
CA GLY A 7 1.45 17.88 -10.33
C GLY A 7 2.52 18.83 -9.75
N ARG A 8 3.51 18.33 -9.02
CA ARG A 8 4.62 19.09 -8.43
C ARG A 8 5.99 18.66 -8.97
N LEU A 9 6.02 17.68 -9.86
CA LEU A 9 7.26 17.27 -10.51
C LEU A 9 7.71 18.37 -11.48
N ASP A 10 9.02 18.59 -11.55
CA ASP A 10 9.60 19.58 -12.45
C ASP A 10 9.38 19.14 -13.92
N PRO A 11 8.61 19.89 -14.73
CA PRO A 11 8.36 19.53 -16.12
C PRO A 11 9.60 19.65 -17.02
N ALA A 12 10.68 20.28 -16.57
CA ALA A 12 11.96 20.27 -17.27
C ALA A 12 12.68 18.91 -17.14
N ILE A 13 12.28 18.10 -16.16
CA ILE A 13 12.88 16.81 -15.82
C ILE A 13 11.94 15.66 -16.21
N TYR A 14 10.65 15.82 -15.92
CA TYR A 14 9.67 14.74 -15.98
C TYR A 14 8.58 15.01 -17.02
N GLU A 15 8.36 14.01 -17.87
CA GLU A 15 7.12 13.86 -18.63
C GLU A 15 6.21 12.87 -17.88
N ILE A 16 4.96 13.27 -17.63
CA ILE A 16 4.00 12.42 -16.92
C ILE A 16 3.36 11.45 -17.91
N GLY A 17 3.72 10.18 -17.79
CA GLY A 17 3.12 9.09 -18.56
C GLY A 17 1.67 8.81 -18.16
N PRO A 18 0.97 7.93 -18.91
CA PRO A 18 -0.40 7.54 -18.58
C PRO A 18 -0.45 6.78 -17.26
N ASP A 19 -1.58 6.88 -16.56
CA ASP A 19 -1.89 5.95 -15.48
C ASP A 19 -1.94 4.52 -16.03
N VAL A 20 -1.40 3.56 -15.27
CA VAL A 20 -1.47 2.14 -15.61
C VAL A 20 -2.92 1.69 -15.44
N ASP A 21 -3.60 1.40 -16.54
CA ASP A 21 -4.99 0.94 -16.54
C ASP A 21 -5.06 -0.57 -16.26
N TYR A 22 -5.37 -0.92 -15.02
CA TYR A 22 -5.52 -2.30 -14.55
C TYR A 22 -6.74 -2.39 -13.63
N PRO A 23 -7.22 -3.60 -13.29
CA PRO A 23 -8.48 -3.77 -12.56
C PRO A 23 -8.56 -3.01 -11.23
N ALA A 24 -7.42 -2.79 -10.56
CA ALA A 24 -7.34 -2.14 -9.25
C ALA A 24 -8.38 -2.70 -8.26
N ALA A 25 -8.52 -4.03 -8.27
CA ALA A 25 -9.56 -4.75 -7.56
C ALA A 25 -9.01 -5.65 -6.46
N VAL A 26 -9.74 -5.71 -5.34
CA VAL A 26 -9.63 -6.76 -4.32
C VAL A 26 -11.01 -7.38 -4.18
N GLY A 27 -11.30 -8.30 -5.11
CA GLY A 27 -12.61 -8.89 -5.27
C GLY A 27 -13.65 -7.78 -5.50
N PRO A 28 -14.71 -7.74 -4.70
CA PRO A 28 -15.76 -6.74 -4.89
C PRO A 28 -15.43 -5.29 -4.46
N ALA A 29 -14.24 -5.04 -3.89
CA ALA A 29 -13.66 -3.70 -3.82
C ALA A 29 -12.94 -3.41 -5.13
N ASN A 30 -13.59 -2.70 -6.04
CA ASN A 30 -13.06 -2.32 -7.34
C ASN A 30 -13.61 -0.94 -7.76
N PRO A 31 -12.98 -0.27 -8.75
CA PRO A 31 -13.44 1.03 -9.23
C PRO A 31 -14.89 1.01 -9.72
N GLN A 32 -15.36 -0.12 -10.25
CA GLN A 32 -16.71 -0.32 -10.76
C GLN A 32 -17.74 -0.63 -9.66
N ARG A 33 -17.32 -0.80 -8.39
CA ARG A 33 -18.15 -1.15 -7.22
C ARG A 33 -19.06 -2.36 -7.45
N GLY A 34 -18.62 -3.30 -8.29
CA GLY A 34 -19.37 -4.48 -8.67
C GLY A 34 -18.97 -5.72 -7.86
N VAL A 35 -19.91 -6.64 -7.62
CA VAL A 35 -19.63 -7.85 -6.82
C VAL A 35 -18.67 -8.85 -7.50
N GLY A 36 -18.44 -8.69 -8.81
CA GLY A 36 -17.66 -9.61 -9.65
C GLY A 36 -16.24 -9.16 -9.98
N GLY A 37 -15.63 -8.28 -9.19
CA GLY A 37 -14.23 -7.89 -9.40
C GLY A 37 -13.26 -9.06 -9.18
N CYS A 38 -12.10 -9.01 -9.85
CA CYS A 38 -11.08 -10.05 -9.74
C CYS A 38 -10.38 -10.03 -8.37
N SER A 39 -9.74 -11.13 -7.98
CA SER A 39 -8.97 -11.18 -6.72
C SER A 39 -7.81 -10.17 -6.73
N GLU A 40 -7.31 -9.81 -5.55
CA GLU A 40 -6.11 -8.97 -5.40
C GLU A 40 -4.94 -9.50 -6.21
N GLU A 41 -4.63 -10.80 -6.09
CA GLU A 41 -3.57 -11.46 -6.85
C GLU A 41 -3.78 -11.33 -8.37
N GLN A 42 -5.01 -11.54 -8.84
CA GLN A 42 -5.34 -11.40 -10.26
C GLN A 42 -5.22 -9.95 -10.74
N SER A 43 -5.62 -8.99 -9.91
CA SER A 43 -5.47 -7.56 -10.17
C SER A 43 -3.99 -7.17 -10.25
N ILE A 44 -3.18 -7.59 -9.28
CA ILE A 44 -1.73 -7.35 -9.24
C ILE A 44 -1.04 -7.91 -10.48
N ARG A 45 -1.32 -9.19 -10.82
CA ARG A 45 -0.73 -9.84 -12.00
C ARG A 45 -1.06 -9.11 -13.30
N GLN A 46 -2.30 -8.63 -13.43
CA GLN A 46 -2.71 -7.82 -14.58
C GLN A 46 -2.04 -6.44 -14.57
N GLY A 47 -1.92 -5.81 -13.39
CA GLY A 47 -1.22 -4.55 -13.21
C GLY A 47 0.24 -4.62 -13.64
N ILE A 48 0.97 -5.67 -13.25
CA ILE A 48 2.37 -5.88 -13.67
C ILE A 48 2.45 -6.03 -15.19
N ALA A 49 1.55 -6.81 -15.80
CA ALA A 49 1.55 -7.01 -17.24
C ALA A 49 1.30 -5.70 -18.03
N VAL A 50 0.43 -4.82 -17.54
CA VAL A 50 0.18 -3.50 -18.17
C VAL A 50 1.34 -2.55 -17.88
N LEU A 51 1.90 -2.57 -16.68
CA LEU A 51 3.05 -1.76 -16.30
C LEU A 51 4.26 -2.04 -17.20
N VAL A 52 4.61 -3.32 -17.41
CA VAL A 52 5.72 -3.72 -18.29
C VAL A 52 5.49 -3.21 -19.73
N LYS A 53 4.27 -3.31 -20.24
CA LYS A 53 3.93 -2.76 -21.56
C LYS A 53 4.11 -1.25 -21.62
N ALA A 54 3.71 -0.52 -20.59
CA ALA A 54 3.88 0.93 -20.50
C ALA A 54 5.37 1.32 -20.46
N ILE A 55 6.19 0.57 -19.73
CA ILE A 55 7.65 0.77 -19.71
C ILE A 55 8.23 0.57 -21.11
N HIS A 56 7.91 -0.54 -21.79
CA HIS A 56 8.42 -0.83 -23.13
C HIS A 56 7.95 0.16 -24.19
N ALA A 57 6.80 0.82 -23.99
CA ALA A 57 6.30 1.85 -24.88
C ALA A 57 7.02 3.21 -24.71
N THR A 58 7.82 3.37 -23.66
CA THR A 58 8.51 4.62 -23.34
C THR A 58 9.95 4.58 -23.87
N PRO A 59 10.38 5.56 -24.69
CA PRO A 59 11.75 5.58 -25.21
C PRO A 59 12.80 6.03 -24.19
N ASN A 60 12.36 6.57 -23.04
CA ASN A 60 13.20 7.08 -21.96
C ASN A 60 13.18 6.12 -20.75
N LYS A 61 14.15 6.26 -19.85
CA LYS A 61 14.11 5.59 -18.54
C LYS A 61 12.85 5.99 -17.77
N VAL A 62 12.23 5.02 -17.10
CA VAL A 62 10.94 5.23 -16.44
C VAL A 62 11.11 5.42 -14.93
N GLY A 63 10.44 6.44 -14.38
CA GLY A 63 10.20 6.56 -12.95
C GLY A 63 8.87 5.91 -12.58
N LEU A 64 8.85 5.04 -11.56
CA LEU A 64 7.62 4.37 -11.11
C LEU A 64 7.06 5.00 -9.86
N LEU A 65 5.75 5.27 -9.87
CA LEU A 65 5.04 5.78 -8.70
C LEU A 65 3.79 4.94 -8.42
N GLY A 66 3.76 4.26 -7.29
CA GLY A 66 2.65 3.44 -6.84
C GLY A 66 1.90 4.05 -5.66
N TYR A 67 0.58 3.81 -5.58
CA TYR A 67 -0.22 4.13 -4.39
C TYR A 67 -1.13 2.97 -4.01
N SER A 68 -1.15 2.60 -2.72
CA SER A 68 -2.02 1.55 -2.17
C SER A 68 -1.84 0.23 -2.96
N LEU A 69 -2.89 -0.35 -3.53
CA LEU A 69 -2.76 -1.53 -4.41
C LEU A 69 -1.80 -1.32 -5.59
N GLY A 70 -1.70 -0.10 -6.13
CA GLY A 70 -0.70 0.23 -7.16
C GLY A 70 0.74 0.24 -6.63
N ALA A 71 0.96 0.51 -5.35
CA ALA A 71 2.26 0.35 -4.70
C ALA A 71 2.62 -1.13 -4.55
N GLU A 72 1.64 -2.01 -4.32
CA GLU A 72 1.86 -3.46 -4.35
C GLU A 72 2.20 -3.95 -5.76
N VAL A 73 1.54 -3.44 -6.82
CA VAL A 73 1.92 -3.72 -8.22
C VAL A 73 3.39 -3.36 -8.47
N VAL A 74 3.81 -2.14 -8.11
CA VAL A 74 5.21 -1.70 -8.25
C VAL A 74 6.14 -2.59 -7.44
N THR A 75 5.80 -2.90 -6.18
CA THR A 75 6.59 -3.77 -5.30
C THR A 75 6.83 -5.14 -5.91
N ARG A 76 5.77 -5.79 -6.40
CA ARG A 76 5.84 -7.14 -6.98
C ARG A 76 6.59 -7.17 -8.31
N PHE A 77 6.46 -6.11 -9.11
CA PHE A 77 7.28 -5.92 -10.30
C PHE A 77 8.77 -5.77 -9.94
N LEU A 78 9.12 -4.97 -8.93
CA LEU A 78 10.50 -4.79 -8.48
C LEU A 78 11.09 -6.09 -7.90
N GLU A 79 10.32 -6.85 -7.13
CA GLU A 79 10.72 -8.18 -6.64
C GLU A 79 10.98 -9.15 -7.79
N ALA A 80 10.15 -9.13 -8.84
CA ALA A 80 10.38 -9.91 -10.06
C ALA A 80 11.66 -9.46 -10.78
N LYS A 81 11.86 -8.14 -10.89
CA LYS A 81 13.06 -7.56 -11.48
C LYS A 81 14.33 -7.98 -10.75
N ALA A 82 14.32 -7.98 -9.41
CA ALA A 82 15.44 -8.44 -8.59
C ALA A 82 15.76 -9.93 -8.77
N ARG A 83 14.78 -10.75 -9.20
CA ARG A 83 15.00 -12.17 -9.56
C ARG A 83 15.49 -12.36 -11.01
N GLY A 84 15.73 -11.27 -11.75
CA GLY A 84 16.17 -11.32 -13.15
C GLY A 84 15.02 -11.39 -14.17
N GLU A 85 13.77 -11.22 -13.74
CA GLU A 85 12.64 -11.02 -14.66
C GLU A 85 12.67 -9.59 -15.21
N TYR A 86 12.17 -9.33 -16.42
CA TYR A 86 12.15 -7.99 -17.03
C TYR A 86 13.53 -7.26 -17.05
N PRO A 87 14.62 -7.91 -17.50
CA PRO A 87 15.94 -7.28 -17.54
C PRO A 87 15.99 -6.07 -18.48
N ASP A 88 15.10 -6.03 -19.47
CA ASP A 88 14.92 -4.98 -20.48
C ASP A 88 14.13 -3.76 -20.00
N CYS A 89 13.45 -3.84 -18.84
CA CYS A 89 12.77 -2.69 -18.25
C CYS A 89 13.78 -1.74 -17.57
N GLU A 90 14.10 -0.61 -18.20
CA GLU A 90 15.01 0.40 -17.64
C GLU A 90 14.27 1.40 -16.74
N LEU A 91 14.69 1.47 -15.47
CA LEU A 91 14.12 2.37 -14.48
C LEU A 91 15.12 3.45 -14.06
N ALA A 92 14.61 4.66 -13.83
CA ALA A 92 15.37 5.75 -13.22
C ALA A 92 15.26 5.72 -11.69
N TRP A 93 14.09 5.34 -11.17
CA TRP A 93 13.76 5.26 -9.74
C TRP A 93 12.37 4.59 -9.56
N ALA A 94 12.05 4.20 -8.32
CA ALA A 94 10.69 3.82 -7.95
C ALA A 94 10.28 4.43 -6.60
N ALA A 95 9.01 4.76 -6.43
CA ALA A 95 8.47 5.25 -5.17
C ALA A 95 7.07 4.71 -4.92
N ASN A 96 6.79 4.41 -3.65
CA ASN A 96 5.53 3.86 -3.21
C ASN A 96 4.92 4.73 -2.12
N ILE A 97 3.61 4.98 -2.23
CA ILE A 97 2.80 5.66 -1.23
C ILE A 97 1.81 4.66 -0.68
N ALA A 98 1.73 4.56 0.64
CA ALA A 98 0.77 3.67 1.28
C ALA A 98 0.93 2.17 0.89
N ASN A 99 2.16 1.67 0.78
CA ASN A 99 2.45 0.29 0.37
C ASN A 99 2.00 -0.78 1.39
N PRO A 100 1.08 -1.70 1.05
CA PRO A 100 0.68 -2.82 1.89
C PRO A 100 1.81 -3.82 2.22
N LEU A 101 2.96 -3.71 1.56
CA LEU A 101 4.14 -4.56 1.73
C LEU A 101 5.37 -3.83 2.27
N ARG A 102 5.21 -2.59 2.76
CA ARG A 102 6.32 -1.79 3.28
C ARG A 102 7.11 -2.56 4.34
N MET A 103 8.44 -2.57 4.26
CA MET A 103 9.29 -3.19 5.29
C MET A 103 9.28 -2.40 6.59
N GLN A 104 9.57 -3.08 7.70
CA GLN A 104 9.78 -2.42 8.97
C GLN A 104 10.94 -1.41 8.89
N GLY A 105 10.73 -0.21 9.43
CA GLY A 105 11.74 0.86 9.40
C GLY A 105 11.88 1.60 8.07
N ASP A 106 11.21 1.16 7.00
CA ASP A 106 11.32 1.77 5.68
C ASP A 106 10.29 2.88 5.49
N SER A 107 10.72 4.14 5.48
CA SER A 107 9.96 5.30 4.97
C SER A 107 10.86 6.53 4.83
N ILE A 108 10.55 7.45 3.91
CA ILE A 108 11.15 8.79 3.86
C ILE A 108 10.70 9.68 5.04
N ASP A 109 9.57 9.33 5.64
CA ASP A 109 8.97 10.07 6.74
C ASP A 109 9.50 9.55 8.08
N PRO A 110 9.70 10.44 9.07
CA PRO A 110 10.19 10.04 10.37
C PRO A 110 9.20 9.11 11.09
N ASP A 111 9.75 8.26 11.96
CA ASP A 111 9.00 7.38 12.87
C ASP A 111 8.11 6.31 12.20
N PRO A 112 8.64 5.48 11.28
CA PRO A 112 7.89 4.37 10.71
C PRO A 112 7.47 3.36 11.80
N ILE A 113 6.17 3.05 11.87
CA ILE A 113 5.61 2.10 12.83
C ILE A 113 5.29 0.79 12.12
N GLY A 114 5.64 -0.36 12.72
CA GLY A 114 5.25 -1.67 12.19
C GLY A 114 5.72 -1.90 10.75
N PHE A 115 4.89 -2.59 9.96
CA PHE A 115 5.11 -2.88 8.54
C PHE A 115 3.78 -3.06 7.80
N GLY A 116 3.84 -3.25 6.48
CA GLY A 116 2.66 -3.44 5.65
C GLY A 116 1.72 -4.55 6.11
N ILE A 117 0.41 -4.37 5.93
CA ILE A 117 -0.62 -5.32 6.38
C ILE A 117 -0.54 -6.66 5.63
N ASN A 118 -0.11 -6.64 4.37
CA ASN A 118 0.10 -7.83 3.53
C ASN A 118 1.49 -8.46 3.76
N GLY A 119 2.22 -8.02 4.79
CA GLY A 119 3.55 -8.51 5.12
C GLY A 119 4.65 -7.52 4.73
N GLN A 120 5.86 -8.04 4.57
CA GLN A 120 7.02 -7.26 4.14
C GLN A 120 7.43 -7.69 2.73
N ARG A 121 7.80 -6.74 1.90
CA ARG A 121 8.39 -7.00 0.59
C ARG A 121 9.69 -7.79 0.70
N GLY A 122 10.02 -8.48 -0.38
CA GLY A 122 11.31 -9.07 -0.62
C GLY A 122 12.36 -8.06 -1.09
N ALA A 123 13.44 -8.61 -1.63
CA ALA A 123 14.51 -7.82 -2.22
C ALA A 123 14.02 -7.04 -3.45
N TRP A 124 14.54 -5.83 -3.58
CA TRP A 124 14.42 -5.00 -4.77
C TRP A 124 15.79 -4.80 -5.41
N PRO A 125 15.84 -4.38 -6.69
CA PRO A 125 17.10 -4.08 -7.36
C PRO A 125 17.81 -2.89 -6.69
N ASP A 126 19.14 -2.90 -6.69
CA ASP A 126 19.99 -1.88 -6.03
C ASP A 126 20.60 -0.86 -7.02
N GLU A 127 20.29 -0.97 -8.32
CA GLU A 127 20.87 -0.13 -9.37
C GLU A 127 20.20 1.25 -9.48
N PHE A 128 19.05 1.45 -8.84
CA PHE A 128 18.31 2.72 -8.81
C PHE A 128 17.68 2.95 -7.43
N PRO A 129 17.47 4.21 -7.02
CA PRO A 129 16.90 4.48 -5.72
C PRO A 129 15.42 4.12 -5.66
N THR A 130 15.01 3.70 -4.46
CA THR A 130 13.62 3.41 -4.14
C THR A 130 13.19 4.14 -2.87
N TRP A 131 11.93 4.57 -2.81
CA TRP A 131 11.39 5.30 -1.65
C TRP A 131 10.03 4.79 -1.22
N GLU A 132 9.83 4.69 0.10
CA GLU A 132 8.56 4.35 0.73
C GLU A 132 7.98 5.56 1.48
N VAL A 133 6.70 5.84 1.30
CA VAL A 133 5.97 6.91 1.98
C VAL A 133 4.87 6.30 2.83
N ALA A 134 4.97 6.46 4.15
CA ALA A 134 4.09 5.81 5.10
C ALA A 134 3.59 6.78 6.16
N ASN A 135 2.26 6.88 6.26
CA ASN A 135 1.64 7.54 7.39
C ASN A 135 1.61 6.57 8.59
N PRO A 136 2.19 6.92 9.76
CA PRO A 136 2.17 6.05 10.94
C PRO A 136 0.75 5.75 11.46
N ALA A 137 -0.24 6.56 11.10
CA ALA A 137 -1.65 6.35 11.43
C ALA A 137 -2.43 5.54 10.36
N ASP A 138 -1.77 5.13 9.28
CA ASP A 138 -2.36 4.29 8.23
C ASP A 138 -2.12 2.81 8.51
N GLY A 139 -3.19 2.12 8.93
CA GLY A 139 -3.15 0.69 9.26
C GLY A 139 -2.74 -0.25 8.11
N ILE A 140 -2.77 0.21 6.86
CA ILE A 140 -2.34 -0.60 5.71
C ILE A 140 -0.81 -0.70 5.64
N THR A 141 -0.09 0.36 6.02
CA THR A 141 1.37 0.41 5.94
C THR A 141 2.07 0.31 7.27
N SER A 142 1.36 0.65 8.35
CA SER A 142 1.91 0.82 9.69
C SER A 142 1.28 -0.13 10.69
N CYS A 143 0.98 -1.35 10.26
CA CYS A 143 0.33 -2.35 11.09
C CYS A 143 1.35 -2.96 12.09
N PRO A 144 1.07 -2.96 13.41
CA PRO A 144 1.94 -3.61 14.40
C PRO A 144 2.10 -5.12 14.14
N ALA A 145 3.23 -5.68 14.54
CA ALA A 145 3.56 -7.09 14.28
C ALA A 145 2.56 -8.08 14.95
N ASP A 146 2.05 -7.74 16.13
CA ASP A 146 1.09 -8.52 16.90
C ASP A 146 -0.37 -8.08 16.71
N SER A 147 -0.64 -7.27 15.68
CA SER A 147 -1.98 -6.79 15.38
C SER A 147 -2.88 -7.92 14.87
N PRO A 148 -4.09 -8.11 15.46
CA PRO A 148 -5.05 -9.10 14.97
C PRO A 148 -5.57 -8.80 13.56
N LEU A 149 -5.38 -7.57 13.04
CA LEU A 149 -5.68 -7.23 11.65
C LEU A 149 -4.85 -8.06 10.67
N ARG A 150 -3.64 -8.50 11.05
CA ARG A 150 -2.80 -9.35 10.20
C ARG A 150 -3.41 -10.72 10.01
N THR A 151 -3.86 -11.35 11.10
CA THR A 151 -4.56 -12.64 11.03
C THR A 151 -5.84 -12.54 10.21
N LEU A 152 -6.57 -11.42 10.31
CA LEU A 152 -7.75 -11.18 9.47
C LEU A 152 -7.37 -10.95 8.00
N ALA A 153 -6.29 -10.23 7.71
CA ALA A 153 -5.80 -10.06 6.34
C ALA A 153 -5.37 -11.41 5.72
N ASP A 154 -4.59 -12.22 6.46
CA ASP A 154 -4.14 -13.55 6.05
C ASP A 154 -5.31 -14.51 5.80
N THR A 155 -6.38 -14.40 6.60
CA THR A 155 -7.53 -15.32 6.53
C THR A 155 -8.57 -14.91 5.50
N VAL A 156 -8.64 -13.62 5.13
CA VAL A 156 -9.78 -13.07 4.36
C VAL A 156 -9.36 -12.37 3.05
N SER A 157 -8.12 -12.56 2.60
CA SER A 157 -7.54 -11.97 1.38
C SER A 157 -8.31 -12.23 0.07
N ALA A 158 -9.32 -13.11 0.06
CA ALA A 158 -10.19 -13.33 -1.11
C ALA A 158 -11.63 -12.81 -0.96
N PHE A 159 -12.11 -12.47 0.25
CA PHE A 159 -13.55 -12.30 0.50
C PHE A 159 -13.98 -10.96 1.13
N SER A 160 -13.10 -10.17 1.75
CA SER A 160 -13.56 -9.10 2.67
C SER A 160 -13.22 -7.65 2.33
N PHE A 161 -12.35 -7.34 1.36
CA PHE A 161 -12.13 -5.92 1.04
C PHE A 161 -13.38 -5.26 0.42
N ALA A 162 -14.26 -6.03 -0.20
CA ALA A 162 -15.50 -5.53 -0.76
C ALA A 162 -16.55 -5.03 0.21
N ASP A 163 -16.61 -5.64 1.39
CA ASP A 163 -17.58 -5.29 2.42
C ASP A 163 -17.07 -4.17 3.34
N MET A 164 -16.00 -3.47 2.95
CA MET A 164 -15.29 -2.48 3.77
C MET A 164 -16.13 -1.30 4.26
N GLY A 165 -17.33 -1.07 3.75
CA GLY A 165 -18.24 -0.06 4.30
C GLY A 165 -19.21 -0.58 5.38
N GLY A 166 -19.55 -1.87 5.34
CA GLY A 166 -20.63 -2.48 6.13
C GLY A 166 -20.14 -3.47 7.19
N TRP A 167 -19.23 -4.37 6.81
CA TRP A 167 -18.68 -5.38 7.71
C TRP A 167 -17.71 -4.77 8.74
N THR A 168 -16.96 -3.73 8.38
CA THR A 168 -15.99 -3.08 9.26
C THR A 168 -16.62 -2.20 10.34
N ARG A 169 -17.75 -1.55 10.06
CA ARG A 169 -18.57 -0.89 11.10
C ARG A 169 -19.15 -1.91 12.04
N ASP A 170 -19.63 -3.04 11.54
CA ASP A 170 -20.12 -4.14 12.38
C ASP A 170 -18.99 -4.80 13.18
N VAL A 171 -17.79 -4.95 12.63
CA VAL A 171 -16.59 -5.42 13.36
C VAL A 171 -16.15 -4.38 14.39
N ALA A 172 -16.01 -3.10 14.04
CA ALA A 172 -15.70 -2.04 14.99
C ALA A 172 -16.77 -1.91 16.10
N ASP A 173 -18.04 -2.12 15.76
CA ASP A 173 -19.15 -2.13 16.69
C ASP A 173 -19.17 -3.40 17.57
N ARG A 174 -18.80 -4.57 17.03
CA ARG A 174 -18.59 -5.81 17.80
C ARG A 174 -17.36 -5.72 18.71
N ILE A 175 -16.29 -5.04 18.28
CA ILE A 175 -15.11 -4.68 19.10
C ILE A 175 -15.57 -3.75 20.24
N ARG A 176 -16.28 -2.66 19.93
CA ARG A 176 -16.79 -1.70 20.94
C ARG A 176 -17.80 -2.32 21.91
N ARG A 177 -18.67 -3.22 21.44
CA ARG A 177 -19.77 -3.81 22.21
C ARG A 177 -19.48 -5.21 22.77
N ASN A 178 -18.24 -5.69 22.64
CA ASN A 178 -17.76 -6.96 23.17
C ASN A 178 -18.63 -8.19 22.79
N ARG A 179 -19.13 -8.24 21.55
CA ARG A 179 -20.04 -9.31 21.07
C ARG A 179 -19.29 -10.40 20.31
N TRP A 180 -18.46 -11.18 20.99
CA TRP A 180 -17.65 -12.23 20.36
C TRP A 180 -18.13 -13.64 20.71
N GLN A 181 -18.32 -14.47 19.68
CA GLN A 181 -18.16 -15.92 19.79
C GLN A 181 -16.66 -16.22 19.70
N ALA A 182 -16.16 -17.01 20.65
CA ALA A 182 -14.74 -17.32 20.80
C ALA A 182 -14.16 -18.02 19.55
N MET A 183 -13.62 -17.23 18.63
CA MET A 183 -12.70 -17.74 17.63
C MET A 183 -11.40 -18.06 18.38
N GLN A 184 -11.02 -19.34 18.38
CA GLN A 184 -9.99 -19.94 19.23
C GLN A 184 -8.64 -19.22 19.10
N LEU A 185 -8.34 -18.32 20.04
CA LEU A 185 -6.98 -17.82 20.28
C LEU A 185 -6.65 -18.11 21.75
N GLY A 186 -5.72 -19.03 21.97
CA GLY A 186 -5.42 -19.69 23.24
C GLY A 186 -4.78 -18.81 24.32
N SER A 187 -5.34 -17.65 24.66
CA SER A 187 -4.86 -16.84 25.78
C SER A 187 -6.01 -16.22 26.58
N TRP A 188 -6.65 -17.03 27.42
CA TRP A 188 -7.51 -16.53 28.50
C TRP A 188 -6.70 -15.90 29.65
N SER A 189 -5.37 -15.84 29.55
CA SER A 189 -4.46 -15.40 30.63
C SER A 189 -4.07 -13.92 30.56
N GLN A 190 -4.36 -13.19 29.48
CA GLN A 190 -3.98 -11.76 29.34
C GLN A 190 -5.10 -10.89 28.73
N PRO A 191 -6.27 -10.75 29.38
CA PRO A 191 -7.44 -10.06 28.82
C PRO A 191 -7.22 -8.57 28.55
N ARG A 192 -6.40 -7.87 29.34
CA ARG A 192 -6.08 -6.44 29.11
C ARG A 192 -5.28 -6.22 27.84
N ARG A 193 -4.25 -7.05 27.62
CA ARG A 193 -3.42 -7.01 26.41
C ARG A 193 -4.23 -7.31 25.16
N ILE A 194 -5.13 -8.30 25.24
CA ILE A 194 -6.05 -8.61 24.14
C ILE A 194 -6.92 -7.39 23.84
N TRP A 195 -7.50 -6.75 24.87
CA TRP A 195 -8.29 -5.54 24.68
C TRP A 195 -7.48 -4.41 24.02
N GLU A 196 -6.26 -4.14 24.49
CA GLU A 196 -5.36 -3.13 23.91
C GLU A 196 -5.05 -3.38 22.42
N LEU A 197 -4.71 -4.62 22.05
CA LEU A 197 -4.43 -4.99 20.65
C LEU A 197 -5.65 -4.80 19.74
N TRP A 198 -6.83 -5.19 20.19
CA TRP A 198 -8.07 -5.03 19.42
C TRP A 198 -8.56 -3.58 19.37
N SER A 199 -8.34 -2.79 20.43
CA SER A 199 -8.60 -1.34 20.41
C SER A 199 -7.68 -0.61 19.45
N GLN A 200 -6.39 -0.97 19.40
CA GLN A 200 -5.45 -0.42 18.43
C GLN A 200 -5.82 -0.81 17.00
N ALA A 201 -6.17 -2.08 16.77
CA ALA A 201 -6.68 -2.55 15.47
C ALA A 201 -7.93 -1.78 15.02
N ALA A 202 -8.90 -1.54 15.92
CA ALA A 202 -10.09 -0.76 15.63
C ALA A 202 -9.77 0.69 15.25
N ALA A 203 -8.84 1.33 15.97
CA ALA A 203 -8.41 2.71 15.69
C ALA A 203 -7.71 2.83 14.33
N LEU A 204 -6.85 1.87 13.97
CA LEU A 204 -6.19 1.82 12.66
C LEU A 204 -7.20 1.63 11.51
N MET A 205 -8.19 0.75 11.69
CA MET A 205 -9.28 0.57 10.73
C MET A 205 -10.17 1.81 10.63
N GLU A 206 -10.52 2.45 11.75
CA GLU A 206 -11.30 3.69 11.76
C GLU A 206 -10.54 4.83 11.05
N GLY A 207 -9.24 4.97 11.31
CA GLY A 207 -8.36 5.89 10.60
C GLY A 207 -8.35 5.66 9.08
N TYR A 208 -8.31 4.40 8.65
CA TYR A 208 -8.42 4.03 7.24
C TYR A 208 -9.81 4.37 6.65
N LEU A 209 -10.89 3.96 7.32
CA LEU A 209 -12.25 3.96 6.76
C LEU A 209 -12.93 5.33 6.77
N THR A 210 -12.71 6.09 7.82
CA THR A 210 -13.42 7.36 8.07
C THR A 210 -12.46 8.50 8.38
N GLY A 211 -11.29 8.19 8.94
CA GLY A 211 -10.30 9.18 9.36
C GLY A 211 -9.42 9.72 8.23
N GLY A 212 -9.53 9.18 7.01
CA GLY A 212 -8.76 9.62 5.84
C GLY A 212 -7.25 9.38 5.95
N GLN A 213 -6.80 8.54 6.89
CA GLN A 213 -5.38 8.28 7.14
C GLN A 213 -4.70 7.57 5.97
N HIS A 214 -5.45 6.73 5.25
CA HIS A 214 -4.99 6.08 4.03
C HIS A 214 -5.10 6.96 2.78
N THR A 215 -5.80 8.09 2.86
CA THR A 215 -6.11 8.95 1.71
C THR A 215 -5.65 10.38 1.95
N ILE A 216 -6.55 11.28 2.37
CA ILE A 216 -6.31 12.73 2.43
C ILE A 216 -5.15 13.11 3.36
N ALA A 217 -4.83 12.30 4.37
CA ALA A 217 -3.73 12.55 5.29
C ALA A 217 -2.35 12.61 4.59
N TYR A 218 -2.14 11.82 3.53
CA TYR A 218 -0.89 11.88 2.76
C TYR A 218 -0.71 13.24 2.05
N ILE A 219 -1.82 13.85 1.64
CA ILE A 219 -1.82 15.16 0.99
C ILE A 219 -1.69 16.25 2.05
N ASN A 220 -2.58 16.27 3.03
CA ASN A 220 -2.66 17.33 4.05
C ASN A 220 -1.47 17.31 5.02
N GLY A 221 -0.87 16.15 5.26
CA GLY A 221 0.32 15.98 6.09
C GLY A 221 1.64 16.24 5.36
N GLY A 222 1.59 16.67 4.09
CA GLY A 222 2.77 17.00 3.29
C GLY A 222 3.63 15.80 2.88
N PHE A 223 3.14 14.57 3.01
CA PHE A 223 3.86 13.36 2.60
C PHE A 223 4.13 13.38 1.09
N CYS A 224 3.11 13.71 0.29
CA CYS A 224 3.24 13.87 -1.15
C CYS A 224 4.21 15.01 -1.53
N ASP A 225 4.20 16.12 -0.78
CA ASP A 225 5.09 17.26 -1.03
C ASP A 225 6.57 16.87 -0.79
N ARG A 226 6.84 16.15 0.30
CA ARG A 226 8.19 15.66 0.62
C ARG A 226 8.70 14.67 -0.42
N LEU A 227 7.85 13.74 -0.88
CA LEU A 227 8.22 12.83 -1.96
C LEU A 227 8.53 13.59 -3.25
N ALA A 228 7.67 14.52 -3.67
CA ALA A 228 7.91 15.31 -4.88
C ALA A 228 9.24 16.09 -4.80
N ALA A 229 9.55 16.66 -3.62
CA ALA A 229 10.81 17.36 -3.40
C ALA A 229 12.04 16.45 -3.48
N ILE A 230 11.93 15.19 -3.03
CA ILE A 230 12.98 14.18 -3.18
C ILE A 230 13.18 13.84 -4.66
N LEU A 231 12.09 13.57 -5.38
CA LEU A 231 12.13 13.21 -6.80
C LEU A 231 12.76 14.33 -7.63
N ASN A 232 12.34 15.59 -7.47
CA ASN A 232 12.92 16.72 -8.21
C ASN A 232 14.42 16.95 -7.96
N ARG A 233 14.96 16.53 -6.80
CA ARG A 233 16.38 16.64 -6.48
C ARG A 233 17.22 15.43 -6.92
N TYR A 234 16.58 14.33 -7.31
CA TYR A 234 17.30 13.11 -7.67
C TYR A 234 18.21 13.28 -8.90
N PRO A 235 17.77 13.90 -10.00
CA PRO A 235 18.61 14.09 -11.19
C PRO A 235 19.85 14.96 -10.95
N GLU A 236 19.88 15.76 -9.89
CA GLU A 236 21.05 16.57 -9.53
C GLU A 236 22.17 15.76 -8.86
N ARG A 237 21.91 14.48 -8.52
CA ARG A 237 22.80 13.64 -7.70
C ARG A 237 23.36 12.41 -8.40
N GLY A 238 22.89 12.08 -9.61
CA GLY A 238 23.35 10.94 -10.41
C GLY A 238 24.12 11.40 -11.64
#